data_AF-A0A939AZV3-F1
#
_entry.id   AF-A0A939AZV3-F1
#
_cell.length_a   1.000
_cell.length_b   1.000
_cell.length_c   1.000
_cell.angle_alpha   90.00
_cell.angle_beta   90.00
_cell.angle_gamma   90.00
#
_symmetry.space_group_name_H-M   'P 1'
#
loop_
_entity.id
_entity.type
_entity.pdbx_description
1 polymer ?
#
loop_
_entity_poly.entity_id
_entity_poly.type
_entity_poly.pdbx_seq_one_letter_code
_entity_poly.pdbx_strand_id
1 'polypeptide(L)'
;MLFVEPRRWFSLRELGVGATLGRLELCGSQLVLAGQLSQPLELELSSGDRQWHWPLQAGEEGGWGFSGELATTELEDELLLSLRRGELLLPWVAIRVLRASAAELEQWQAFFAGRDPELPGPELERISHCALLGTTVQRGGDRPAPLAAFCERAASQELVVEAAQLRHQGRFPSVLGQGSGRILASRLVLNWNLLLVQEGGQRFVVFQGVSSSDAVLLPGLNLLLLVCHLEAGTVRTCLAILSRTPEFLTPSQPARFGGYLVGHSRPYHCFYDGLLALQAVREAGELLPDDALFSKEGEAFVDLGRCLELAQPHQQLSQEALNGQTAANGTYLLQLGFWFHTRAEDPALRALADAVDGQLRDAARRESQLAAIGALEQLEACTPLIWVGITGQKRSWVEQVEGTAALLNALHQRYPHLGVIFDGWTPPLASSDYHRREARNDDRVIRRILKRLNFKTRGRVGVIAGLPLLEKVRVGLGVDAFVANYTTGSLNVARICARPGVAHMGQR
;
A
#
# COMPACT_ATOMS: atom_id res chain seq x y z
N MET A 1 -21.37 16.47 -15.38
CA MET A 1 -20.09 16.53 -14.63
C MET A 1 -18.96 16.17 -15.57
N LEU A 2 -17.78 16.78 -15.43
CA LEU A 2 -16.65 16.60 -16.36
C LEU A 2 -15.40 16.14 -15.62
N PHE A 3 -14.66 15.18 -16.17
CA PHE A 3 -13.36 14.73 -15.69
C PHE A 3 -12.36 14.76 -16.85
N VAL A 4 -11.09 15.00 -16.52
CA VAL A 4 -10.02 15.12 -17.51
C VAL A 4 -8.90 14.18 -17.11
N GLU A 5 -8.54 13.25 -17.99
CA GLU A 5 -7.54 12.21 -17.71
C GLU A 5 -6.41 12.22 -18.75
N PRO A 6 -5.14 12.39 -18.33
CA PRO A 6 -4.00 12.18 -19.22
C PRO A 6 -3.95 10.72 -19.69
N ARG A 7 -4.13 10.48 -20.99
CA ARG A 7 -4.05 9.14 -21.59
C ARG A 7 -2.64 8.76 -22.01
N ARG A 8 -1.87 9.71 -22.53
CA ARG A 8 -0.56 9.44 -23.10
C ARG A 8 0.35 10.64 -22.94
N TRP A 9 1.52 10.39 -22.36
CA TRP A 9 2.63 11.32 -22.34
C TRP A 9 3.58 10.99 -23.47
N PHE A 10 3.94 11.99 -24.25
CA PHE A 10 4.96 11.86 -25.30
C PHE A 10 6.30 12.30 -24.73
N SER A 11 7.35 11.54 -25.02
CA SER A 11 8.70 11.85 -24.53
C SER A 11 9.22 13.10 -25.23
N LEU A 12 9.53 14.13 -24.46
CA LEU A 12 10.21 15.35 -24.95
C LEU A 12 11.74 15.29 -24.76
N ARG A 13 12.26 14.18 -24.21
CA ARG A 13 13.69 14.05 -23.85
C ARG A 13 14.63 14.20 -25.04
N GLU A 14 14.25 13.65 -26.19
CA GLU A 14 15.06 13.71 -27.43
C GLU A 14 15.20 15.15 -27.96
N LEU A 15 14.35 16.06 -27.48
CA LEU A 15 14.31 17.46 -27.89
C LEU A 15 14.97 18.39 -26.86
N GLY A 16 15.45 17.85 -25.73
CA GLY A 16 16.04 18.66 -24.65
C GLY A 16 15.05 19.62 -23.99
N VAL A 17 13.75 19.34 -24.08
CA VAL A 17 12.69 20.16 -23.48
C VAL A 17 12.23 19.51 -22.18
N GLY A 18 12.43 20.19 -21.07
CA GLY A 18 11.77 19.87 -19.81
C GLY A 18 10.38 20.49 -19.80
N ALA A 19 9.35 19.69 -19.52
CA ALA A 19 7.98 20.16 -19.42
C ALA A 19 7.26 19.46 -18.25
N THR A 20 6.51 20.23 -17.48
CA THR A 20 5.73 19.76 -16.33
C THR A 20 4.35 20.38 -16.38
N LEU A 21 3.31 19.55 -16.48
CA LEU A 21 1.93 19.99 -16.28
C LEU A 21 1.66 19.93 -14.78
N GLY A 22 1.78 21.09 -14.12
CA GLY A 22 1.64 21.19 -12.67
C GLY A 22 0.19 21.14 -12.19
N ARG A 23 -0.75 21.60 -13.03
CA ARG A 23 -2.17 21.66 -12.72
C ARG A 23 -3.01 21.36 -13.96
N LEU A 24 -3.98 20.46 -13.80
CA LEU A 24 -5.03 20.18 -14.78
C LEU A 24 -6.30 19.86 -13.99
N GLU A 25 -7.11 20.88 -13.76
CA GLU A 25 -8.24 20.80 -12.83
C GLU A 25 -9.49 21.44 -13.40
N LEU A 26 -10.64 20.89 -13.05
CA LEU A 26 -11.93 21.49 -13.36
C LEU A 26 -12.33 22.46 -12.24
N CYS A 27 -12.53 23.73 -12.56
CA CYS A 27 -13.07 24.75 -11.67
C CYS A 27 -14.43 25.22 -12.20
N GLY A 28 -15.51 24.63 -11.70
CA GLY A 28 -16.86 24.92 -12.18
C GLY A 28 -17.04 24.53 -13.65
N SER A 29 -17.32 25.51 -14.50
CA SER A 29 -17.47 25.33 -15.96
C SER A 29 -16.17 25.56 -16.74
N GLN A 30 -15.04 25.73 -16.06
CA GLN A 30 -13.74 26.00 -16.70
C GLN A 30 -12.72 24.90 -16.42
N LEU A 31 -11.98 24.51 -17.45
CA LEU A 31 -10.77 23.70 -17.32
C LEU A 31 -9.59 24.64 -17.08
N VAL A 32 -8.93 24.50 -15.93
CA VAL A 32 -7.74 25.24 -15.56
C VAL A 32 -6.52 24.38 -15.84
N LEU A 33 -5.62 24.87 -16.68
CA LEU A 33 -4.34 24.24 -17.00
C LEU A 33 -3.20 25.16 -16.59
N ALA A 34 -2.21 24.63 -15.87
CA ALA A 34 -0.99 25.34 -15.55
C ALA A 34 0.23 24.41 -15.53
N GLY A 35 1.39 24.95 -15.90
CA GLY A 35 2.62 24.17 -15.95
C GLY A 35 3.85 25.02 -16.21
N GLN A 36 4.97 24.34 -16.38
CA GLN A 36 6.28 24.95 -16.61
C GLN A 36 6.98 24.26 -17.79
N LEU A 37 7.72 25.05 -18.56
CA LEU A 37 8.58 24.63 -19.66
C LEU A 37 10.00 25.17 -19.44
N SER A 38 11.01 24.39 -19.82
CA SER A 38 12.42 24.81 -19.73
C SER A 38 12.85 25.72 -20.89
N GLN A 39 11.97 25.95 -21.88
CA GLN A 39 12.23 26.71 -23.09
C GLN A 39 10.99 27.55 -23.46
N PRO A 40 11.16 28.69 -24.17
CA PRO A 40 10.06 29.53 -24.65
C PRO A 40 9.35 28.90 -25.86
N LEU A 41 8.52 27.89 -25.63
CA LEU A 41 7.70 27.22 -26.65
C LEU A 41 6.23 27.62 -26.54
N GLU A 42 5.52 27.78 -27.65
CA GLU A 42 4.08 28.04 -27.56
C GLU A 42 3.33 26.78 -27.13
N LEU A 43 2.42 26.90 -26.16
CA LEU A 43 1.52 25.82 -25.81
C LEU A 43 0.26 25.92 -26.67
N GLU A 44 -0.02 24.86 -27.41
CA GLU A 44 -1.27 24.68 -28.14
C GLU A 44 -2.08 23.58 -27.48
N LEU A 45 -3.36 23.84 -27.22
CA LEU A 45 -4.34 22.78 -26.97
C LEU A 45 -5.23 22.67 -28.20
N SER A 46 -5.40 21.45 -28.71
CA SER A 46 -6.41 21.16 -29.72
C SER A 46 -7.51 20.26 -29.16
N SER A 47 -8.73 20.46 -29.66
CA SER A 47 -9.92 19.68 -29.35
C SER A 47 -10.83 19.66 -30.57
N GLY A 48 -10.84 18.56 -31.31
CA GLY A 48 -11.47 18.52 -32.64
C GLY A 48 -10.91 19.62 -33.54
N ASP A 49 -11.81 20.44 -34.10
CA ASP A 49 -11.45 21.56 -34.99
C ASP A 49 -11.03 22.84 -34.25
N ARG A 50 -11.07 22.84 -32.91
CA ARG A 50 -10.75 24.02 -32.09
C ARG A 50 -9.32 23.98 -31.61
N GLN A 51 -8.69 25.16 -31.59
CA GLN A 51 -7.33 25.36 -31.12
C GLN A 51 -7.27 26.57 -30.19
N TRP A 52 -6.49 26.44 -29.13
CA TRP A 52 -6.20 27.52 -28.20
C TRP A 52 -4.70 27.62 -27.99
N HIS A 53 -4.21 28.85 -27.89
CA HIS A 53 -2.81 29.16 -27.71
C HIS A 53 -2.62 29.95 -26.42
N TRP A 54 -1.64 29.57 -25.61
CA TRP A 54 -1.26 30.33 -24.42
C TRP A 54 0.13 30.92 -24.59
N PRO A 55 0.25 32.26 -24.45
CA PRO A 55 1.57 32.86 -24.36
C PRO A 55 2.23 32.39 -23.06
N LEU A 56 3.49 31.97 -23.17
CA LEU A 56 4.29 31.68 -22.00
C LEU A 56 4.69 32.96 -21.27
N GLN A 57 4.71 32.90 -19.95
CA GLN A 57 5.22 33.95 -19.09
C GLN A 57 6.56 33.51 -18.49
N ALA A 58 7.54 34.41 -18.46
CA ALA A 58 8.81 34.12 -17.79
C ALA A 58 8.58 33.97 -16.28
N GLY A 59 8.98 32.84 -15.71
CA GLY A 59 8.89 32.54 -14.29
C GLY A 59 10.13 33.00 -13.51
N GLU A 60 9.95 33.21 -12.19
CA GLU A 60 11.00 33.75 -11.30
C GLU A 60 12.26 32.87 -11.19
N GLU A 61 12.15 31.56 -11.48
CA GLU A 61 13.26 30.58 -11.40
C GLU A 61 13.89 30.25 -12.77
N GLY A 62 13.71 31.09 -13.79
CA GLY A 62 14.30 30.89 -15.12
C GLY A 62 13.60 29.85 -16.00
N GLY A 63 12.40 29.39 -15.60
CA GLY A 63 11.48 28.61 -16.43
C GLY A 63 10.41 29.46 -17.09
N TRP A 64 9.58 28.86 -17.94
CA TRP A 64 8.46 29.51 -18.60
C TRP A 64 7.13 28.89 -18.15
N GLY A 65 6.28 29.67 -17.50
CA GLY A 65 4.97 29.24 -17.03
C GLY A 65 3.87 29.47 -18.06
N PHE A 66 2.83 28.63 -18.01
CA PHE A 66 1.55 28.91 -18.66
C PHE A 66 0.42 28.75 -17.66
N SER A 67 -0.65 29.52 -17.85
CA SER A 67 -1.92 29.33 -17.16
C SER A 67 -3.08 29.71 -18.08
N GLY A 68 -4.10 28.86 -18.15
CA GLY A 68 -5.21 29.04 -19.04
C GLY A 68 -6.52 28.53 -18.46
N GLU A 69 -7.61 29.17 -18.85
CA GLU A 69 -8.97 28.73 -18.56
C GLU A 69 -9.72 28.49 -19.86
N LEU A 70 -10.42 27.37 -19.94
CA LEU A 70 -11.22 27.01 -21.11
C LEU A 70 -12.64 26.68 -20.69
N ALA A 71 -13.62 27.23 -21.41
CA ALA A 71 -14.99 26.84 -21.21
C ALA A 71 -15.18 25.35 -21.56
N THR A 72 -15.63 24.57 -20.59
CA THR A 72 -15.83 23.12 -20.72
C THR A 72 -16.87 22.73 -21.77
N THR A 73 -17.75 23.65 -22.15
CA THR A 73 -18.73 23.49 -23.23
C THR A 73 -18.08 23.48 -24.61
N GLU A 74 -16.82 23.92 -24.72
CA GLU A 74 -16.08 24.01 -25.98
C GLU A 74 -15.18 22.81 -26.25
N LEU A 75 -15.03 21.92 -25.25
CA LEU A 75 -14.14 20.77 -25.32
C LEU A 75 -14.88 19.56 -25.91
N GLU A 76 -14.21 18.83 -26.79
CA GLU A 76 -14.60 17.50 -27.26
C GLU A 76 -14.09 16.43 -26.29
N ASP A 77 -14.28 15.15 -26.64
CA ASP A 77 -13.92 14.02 -25.78
C ASP A 77 -12.41 13.76 -25.72
N GLU A 78 -11.65 14.27 -26.70
CA GLU A 78 -10.20 14.17 -26.74
C GLU A 78 -9.57 15.55 -26.89
N LEU A 79 -8.54 15.81 -26.08
CA LEU A 79 -7.71 16.99 -26.15
C LEU A 79 -6.26 16.57 -26.38
N LEU A 80 -5.54 17.38 -27.15
CA LEU A 80 -4.10 17.19 -27.33
C LEU A 80 -3.37 18.48 -26.96
N LEU A 81 -2.62 18.43 -25.86
CA LEU A 81 -1.61 19.44 -25.55
C LEU A 81 -0.40 19.19 -26.43
N SER A 82 -0.01 20.20 -27.19
CA SER A 82 1.15 20.21 -28.06
C SER A 82 2.05 21.41 -27.77
N LEU A 83 3.35 21.24 -27.96
CA LEU A 83 4.34 22.31 -27.88
C LEU A 83 4.75 22.70 -29.29
N ARG A 84 4.69 24.00 -29.58
CA ARG A 84 5.01 24.55 -30.90
C ARG A 84 6.34 25.29 -30.87
N ARG A 85 7.21 24.98 -31.84
CA ARG A 85 8.52 25.61 -32.07
C ARG A 85 8.63 26.02 -33.54
N GLY A 86 8.27 27.26 -33.86
CA GLY A 86 8.08 27.68 -35.26
C GLY A 86 6.96 26.84 -35.90
N GLU A 87 7.21 26.25 -37.06
CA GLU A 87 6.25 25.38 -37.78
C GLU A 87 6.14 23.97 -37.19
N LEU A 88 7.02 23.59 -36.26
CA LEU A 88 7.01 22.25 -35.68
C LEU A 88 6.04 22.17 -34.51
N LEU A 89 5.01 21.33 -34.64
CA LEU A 89 4.06 21.00 -33.57
C LEU A 89 4.38 19.63 -32.98
N LEU A 90 4.60 19.58 -31.67
CA LEU A 90 5.03 18.37 -30.95
C LEU A 90 3.95 17.95 -29.96
N PRO A 91 3.31 16.78 -30.14
CA PRO A 91 2.35 16.30 -29.15
C PRO A 91 3.07 16.10 -27.82
N TRP A 92 2.48 16.59 -26.74
CA TRP A 92 3.03 16.49 -25.39
C TRP A 92 2.17 15.60 -24.50
N VAL A 93 0.86 15.88 -24.42
CA VAL A 93 -0.09 15.10 -23.60
C VAL A 93 -1.40 14.94 -24.34
N ALA A 94 -1.80 13.69 -24.58
CA ALA A 94 -3.17 13.38 -24.99
C ALA A 94 -4.03 13.22 -23.73
N ILE A 95 -5.19 13.85 -23.73
CA ILE A 95 -6.09 13.97 -22.59
C ILE A 95 -7.48 13.52 -23.04
N ARG A 96 -8.16 12.69 -22.25
CA ARG A 96 -9.57 12.35 -22.46
C ARG A 96 -10.47 13.16 -21.55
N VAL A 97 -11.53 13.71 -22.11
CA VAL A 97 -12.61 14.39 -21.38
C VAL A 97 -13.75 13.38 -21.19
N LEU A 98 -14.03 13.04 -19.94
CA LEU A 98 -15.13 12.17 -19.55
C LEU A 98 -16.29 13.03 -19.07
N ARG A 99 -17.48 12.87 -19.67
CA ARG A 99 -18.68 13.62 -19.32
C ARG A 99 -19.77 12.68 -18.87
N ALA A 100 -20.40 12.90 -17.73
CA ALA A 100 -21.64 12.21 -17.36
C ALA A 100 -22.80 13.19 -17.23
N SER A 101 -23.94 12.83 -17.79
CA SER A 101 -25.20 13.56 -17.64
C SER A 101 -25.70 13.45 -16.20
N ALA A 102 -26.57 14.38 -15.80
CA ALA A 102 -27.19 14.31 -14.47
C ALA A 102 -28.02 13.02 -14.31
N ALA A 103 -28.74 12.60 -15.36
CA ALA A 103 -29.55 11.39 -15.37
C ALA A 103 -28.70 10.11 -15.18
N GLU A 104 -27.53 10.02 -15.81
CA GLU A 104 -26.63 8.87 -15.63
C GLU A 104 -26.06 8.79 -14.21
N LEU A 105 -25.73 9.94 -13.61
CA LEU A 105 -25.25 10.00 -12.23
C LEU A 105 -26.38 9.69 -11.24
N GLU A 106 -27.60 10.14 -11.51
CA GLU A 106 -28.78 9.80 -10.73
C GLU A 106 -29.08 8.30 -10.81
N GLN A 107 -29.02 7.71 -12.00
CA GLN A 107 -29.18 6.27 -12.20
C GLN A 107 -28.09 5.47 -11.47
N TRP A 108 -26.83 5.90 -11.56
CA TRP A 108 -25.73 5.32 -10.79
C TRP A 108 -26.03 5.33 -9.28
N GLN A 109 -26.43 6.49 -8.74
CA GLN A 109 -26.79 6.61 -7.33
C GLN A 109 -28.01 5.76 -6.98
N ALA A 110 -29.04 5.71 -7.84
CA ALA A 110 -30.24 4.93 -7.63
C ALA A 110 -29.96 3.42 -7.61
N PHE A 111 -29.08 2.94 -8.49
CA PHE A 111 -28.63 1.55 -8.51
C PHE A 111 -27.97 1.16 -7.18
N PHE A 112 -26.99 1.95 -6.73
CA PHE A 112 -26.32 1.67 -5.46
C PHE A 112 -27.21 1.92 -4.24
N ALA A 113 -28.23 2.77 -4.36
CA ALA A 113 -29.25 2.93 -3.32
C ALA A 113 -30.29 1.80 -3.30
N GLY A 114 -30.21 0.83 -4.21
CA GLY A 114 -31.19 -0.27 -4.34
C GLY A 114 -32.56 0.18 -4.87
N ARG A 115 -32.64 1.39 -5.44
CA ARG A 115 -33.86 1.96 -6.02
C ARG A 115 -34.03 1.60 -7.49
N ASP A 116 -32.94 1.25 -8.18
CA ASP A 116 -32.92 0.86 -9.58
C ASP A 116 -32.21 -0.50 -9.71
N PRO A 117 -32.79 -1.52 -10.37
CA PRO A 117 -32.10 -2.77 -10.63
C PRO A 117 -31.03 -2.67 -11.73
N GLU A 118 -31.10 -1.66 -12.60
CA GLU A 118 -30.23 -1.53 -13.76
C GLU A 118 -29.06 -0.58 -13.47
N LEU A 119 -27.85 -1.10 -13.68
CA LEU A 119 -26.65 -0.29 -13.70
C LEU A 119 -26.70 0.60 -14.97
N PRO A 120 -26.30 1.89 -14.91
CA PRO A 120 -26.30 2.72 -16.10
C PRO A 120 -25.43 2.11 -17.21
N GLY A 121 -25.74 2.44 -18.47
CA GLY A 121 -25.31 1.74 -19.69
C GLY A 121 -23.79 1.52 -19.93
N PRO A 122 -23.36 1.20 -21.17
CA PRO A 122 -22.05 0.56 -21.45
C PRO A 122 -20.79 1.38 -21.10
N GLU A 123 -20.92 2.63 -20.66
CA GLU A 123 -19.81 3.54 -20.35
C GLU A 123 -19.57 3.74 -18.84
N LEU A 124 -19.59 2.64 -18.09
CA LEU A 124 -19.39 2.63 -16.63
C LEU A 124 -18.09 3.29 -16.18
N GLU A 125 -17.02 3.18 -16.97
CA GLU A 125 -15.76 3.87 -16.70
C GLU A 125 -15.97 5.38 -16.61
N ARG A 126 -16.61 5.97 -17.62
CA ARG A 126 -16.93 7.39 -17.65
C ARG A 126 -17.82 7.79 -16.47
N ILE A 127 -18.89 7.05 -16.23
CA ILE A 127 -19.90 7.38 -15.21
C ILE A 127 -19.30 7.27 -13.80
N SER A 128 -18.57 6.20 -13.50
CA SER A 128 -17.95 5.99 -12.19
C SER A 128 -16.88 7.04 -11.87
N HIS A 129 -16.08 7.44 -12.87
CA HIS A 129 -15.11 8.54 -12.72
C HIS A 129 -15.81 9.87 -12.41
N CYS A 130 -16.83 10.21 -13.18
CA CYS A 130 -17.60 11.43 -12.92
C CYS A 130 -18.25 11.37 -11.53
N ALA A 131 -18.90 10.27 -11.15
CA ALA A 131 -19.53 10.13 -9.84
C ALA A 131 -18.54 10.37 -8.68
N LEU A 132 -17.31 9.87 -8.80
CA LEU A 132 -16.26 10.06 -7.78
C LEU A 132 -15.70 11.48 -7.67
N LEU A 133 -15.83 12.29 -8.70
CA LEU A 133 -15.48 13.71 -8.60
C LEU A 133 -16.48 14.46 -7.72
N GLY A 134 -17.76 14.12 -7.85
CA GLY A 134 -18.84 14.67 -7.04
C GLY A 134 -18.90 14.11 -5.62
N THR A 135 -18.23 12.99 -5.38
CA THR A 135 -18.29 12.28 -4.10
C THR A 135 -17.68 13.13 -2.98
N THR A 136 -18.49 13.36 -1.94
CA THR A 136 -18.02 14.01 -0.72
C THR A 136 -17.05 13.08 0.00
N VAL A 137 -15.85 13.56 0.31
CA VAL A 137 -14.82 12.79 1.01
C VAL A 137 -14.83 13.19 2.47
N GLN A 138 -15.11 12.24 3.37
CA GLN A 138 -15.06 12.46 4.81
C GLN A 138 -13.87 11.74 5.44
N ARG A 139 -13.10 12.50 6.23
CA ARG A 139 -12.09 12.01 7.19
C ARG A 139 -12.66 12.23 8.61
N GLY A 140 -12.02 11.73 9.67
CA GLY A 140 -12.56 11.74 11.04
C GLY A 140 -13.16 13.08 11.52
N GLY A 141 -14.07 13.03 12.51
CA GLY A 141 -14.62 14.20 13.21
C GLY A 141 -16.11 14.48 12.97
N ASP A 142 -16.52 14.72 11.72
CA ASP A 142 -17.88 15.19 11.38
C ASP A 142 -18.69 14.15 10.59
N ARG A 143 -19.01 13.02 11.23
CA ARG A 143 -19.75 11.92 10.60
C ARG A 143 -21.12 11.73 11.24
N PRO A 144 -22.20 11.53 10.48
CA PRO A 144 -23.49 11.17 11.06
C PRO A 144 -23.39 9.80 11.75
N ALA A 145 -24.05 9.65 12.91
CA ALA A 145 -24.31 8.34 13.50
C ALA A 145 -25.27 7.61 12.54
N PRO A 146 -24.88 6.50 11.88
CA PRO A 146 -24.03 5.39 12.39
C PRO A 146 -22.61 5.27 11.80
N LEU A 147 -22.25 6.06 10.79
CA LEU A 147 -20.96 5.99 10.11
C LEU A 147 -19.78 6.35 11.04
N ALA A 148 -20.04 7.20 12.03
CA ALA A 148 -19.07 7.51 13.09
C ALA A 148 -18.68 6.23 13.86
N ALA A 149 -19.68 5.49 14.36
CA ALA A 149 -19.48 4.28 15.13
C ALA A 149 -18.76 3.18 14.32
N PHE A 150 -19.12 3.02 13.04
CA PHE A 150 -18.38 2.10 12.17
C PHE A 150 -16.91 2.51 12.03
N CYS A 151 -16.63 3.78 11.76
CA CYS A 151 -15.24 4.23 11.55
C CYS A 151 -14.36 4.07 12.80
N GLU A 152 -14.91 4.25 14.00
CA GLU A 152 -14.18 4.02 15.26
C GLU A 152 -13.78 2.55 15.43
N ARG A 153 -14.68 1.65 15.01
CA ARG A 153 -14.48 0.20 15.03
C ARG A 153 -13.63 -0.29 13.86
N ALA A 154 -13.64 0.41 12.73
CA ALA A 154 -12.98 -0.07 11.51
C ALA A 154 -11.45 -0.21 11.65
N ALA A 155 -10.86 0.52 12.60
CA ALA A 155 -9.45 0.42 12.95
C ALA A 155 -9.16 -0.59 14.08
N SER A 156 -10.15 -1.33 14.58
CA SER A 156 -10.08 -2.09 15.83
C SER A 156 -10.07 -3.60 15.64
N GLN A 157 -9.61 -4.32 16.66
CA GLN A 157 -9.63 -5.78 16.71
C GLN A 157 -11.06 -6.34 16.66
N GLU A 158 -12.02 -5.64 17.27
CA GLU A 158 -13.42 -6.09 17.34
C GLU A 158 -14.06 -6.19 15.94
N LEU A 159 -13.78 -5.26 15.02
CA LEU A 159 -14.31 -5.37 13.65
C LEU A 159 -13.75 -6.62 12.95
N VAL A 160 -12.46 -6.90 13.11
CA VAL A 160 -11.80 -8.04 12.48
C VAL A 160 -12.41 -9.36 12.98
N VAL A 161 -12.59 -9.49 14.29
CA VAL A 161 -13.19 -10.69 14.89
C VAL A 161 -14.65 -10.83 14.48
N GLU A 162 -15.45 -9.76 14.46
CA GLU A 162 -16.84 -9.82 13.96
C GLU A 162 -16.90 -10.21 12.47
N ALA A 163 -15.99 -9.67 11.64
CA ALA A 163 -15.93 -10.02 10.22
C ALA A 163 -15.59 -11.51 10.02
N ALA A 164 -14.70 -12.06 10.86
CA ALA A 164 -14.44 -13.49 10.88
C ALA A 164 -15.69 -14.29 11.30
N GLN A 165 -16.37 -13.93 12.39
CA GLN A 165 -17.60 -14.58 12.86
C GLN A 165 -18.68 -14.67 11.78
N LEU A 166 -18.83 -13.60 11.00
CA LEU A 166 -19.87 -13.48 9.98
C LEU A 166 -19.52 -14.17 8.66
N ARG A 167 -18.29 -14.65 8.48
CA ARG A 167 -17.78 -15.06 7.16
C ARG A 167 -18.56 -16.23 6.52
N HIS A 168 -18.88 -17.27 7.27
CA HIS A 168 -19.60 -18.43 6.71
C HIS A 168 -21.06 -18.10 6.37
N GLN A 169 -21.58 -17.00 6.90
CA GLN A 169 -22.90 -16.48 6.56
C GLN A 169 -22.86 -15.60 5.29
N GLY A 170 -21.68 -15.38 4.71
CA GLY A 170 -21.47 -14.47 3.59
C GLY A 170 -21.76 -13.02 3.97
N ARG A 171 -21.39 -12.63 5.19
CA ARG A 171 -21.73 -11.31 5.75
C ARG A 171 -20.51 -10.52 6.20
N PHE A 172 -20.67 -9.20 6.20
CA PHE A 172 -19.73 -8.20 6.69
C PHE A 172 -20.35 -7.44 7.87
N PRO A 173 -19.56 -6.95 8.84
CA PRO A 173 -20.07 -6.12 9.93
C PRO A 173 -20.87 -4.92 9.41
N SER A 174 -21.85 -4.47 10.20
CA SER A 174 -22.73 -3.37 9.83
C SER A 174 -21.95 -2.06 9.64
N VAL A 175 -22.14 -1.40 8.49
CA VAL A 175 -21.60 -0.07 8.19
C VAL A 175 -22.67 0.99 8.39
N LEU A 176 -23.91 0.69 7.99
CA LEU A 176 -25.04 1.61 7.99
C LEU A 176 -25.93 1.47 9.23
N GLY A 177 -25.58 0.62 10.19
CA GLY A 177 -26.36 0.40 11.41
C GLY A 177 -27.67 -0.36 11.18
N GLN A 178 -27.86 -0.99 10.02
CA GLN A 178 -29.09 -1.72 9.65
C GLN A 178 -28.91 -3.25 9.75
N GLY A 179 -27.85 -3.68 10.43
CA GLY A 179 -27.45 -5.09 10.58
C GLY A 179 -26.24 -5.43 9.70
N SER A 180 -25.73 -6.65 9.85
CA SER A 180 -24.61 -7.15 9.04
C SER A 180 -24.96 -7.14 7.54
N GLY A 181 -24.10 -6.57 6.69
CA GLY A 181 -24.27 -6.54 5.23
C GLY A 181 -23.97 -7.89 4.59
N ARG A 182 -24.61 -8.20 3.45
CA ARG A 182 -24.30 -9.39 2.63
C ARG A 182 -23.16 -9.09 1.67
N ILE A 183 -22.15 -9.95 1.61
CA ILE A 183 -21.06 -9.81 0.66
C ILE A 183 -21.49 -10.42 -0.68
N LEU A 184 -21.44 -9.62 -1.73
CA LEU A 184 -21.86 -10.02 -3.07
C LEU A 184 -20.70 -10.44 -3.95
N ALA A 185 -19.52 -9.84 -3.77
CA ALA A 185 -18.32 -10.16 -4.53
C ALA A 185 -17.06 -9.64 -3.81
N SER A 186 -15.89 -10.20 -4.14
CA SER A 186 -14.59 -9.56 -3.88
C SER A 186 -13.72 -9.53 -5.11
N ARG A 187 -12.91 -8.48 -5.25
CA ARG A 187 -11.90 -8.39 -6.30
C ARG A 187 -10.65 -7.66 -5.81
N LEU A 188 -9.49 -8.21 -6.12
CA LEU A 188 -8.21 -7.54 -5.90
C LEU A 188 -7.92 -6.56 -7.04
N VAL A 189 -7.68 -5.31 -6.67
CA VAL A 189 -7.33 -4.21 -7.57
C VAL A 189 -6.13 -3.48 -6.99
N LEU A 190 -5.02 -3.48 -7.75
CA LEU A 190 -3.72 -3.04 -7.26
C LEU A 190 -3.35 -3.82 -5.99
N ASN A 191 -3.15 -3.12 -4.86
CA ASN A 191 -2.82 -3.75 -3.59
C ASN A 191 -4.03 -3.94 -2.66
N TRP A 192 -5.25 -3.71 -3.15
CA TRP A 192 -6.46 -3.65 -2.34
C TRP A 192 -7.43 -4.78 -2.69
N ASN A 193 -7.99 -5.42 -1.67
CA ASN A 193 -9.17 -6.26 -1.79
C ASN A 193 -10.42 -5.41 -1.65
N LEU A 194 -11.28 -5.41 -2.67
CA LEU A 194 -12.50 -4.63 -2.69
C LEU A 194 -13.67 -5.58 -2.51
N LEU A 195 -14.47 -5.37 -1.47
CA LEU A 195 -15.72 -6.10 -1.24
C LEU A 195 -16.90 -5.28 -1.75
N LEU A 196 -17.75 -5.88 -2.58
CA LEU A 196 -19.09 -5.34 -2.81
C LEU A 196 -20.02 -5.89 -1.74
N VAL A 197 -20.63 -5.00 -0.95
CA VAL A 197 -21.49 -5.35 0.17
C VAL A 197 -22.87 -4.73 -0.02
N GLN A 198 -23.92 -5.44 0.38
CA GLN A 198 -25.30 -4.95 0.40
C GLN A 198 -25.88 -4.99 1.82
N GLU A 199 -26.24 -3.82 2.36
CA GLU A 199 -26.87 -3.65 3.67
C GLU A 199 -28.13 -2.79 3.49
N GLY A 200 -29.28 -3.23 3.99
CA GLY A 200 -30.50 -2.41 3.90
C GLY A 200 -31.00 -2.10 2.50
N GLY A 201 -30.63 -2.91 1.50
CA GLY A 201 -30.89 -2.64 0.08
C GLY A 201 -29.85 -1.74 -0.58
N GLN A 202 -29.02 -1.04 0.19
CA GLN A 202 -27.94 -0.21 -0.32
C GLN A 202 -26.68 -1.05 -0.60
N ARG A 203 -26.07 -0.85 -1.76
CA ARG A 203 -24.79 -1.43 -2.18
C ARG A 203 -23.65 -0.44 -1.97
N PHE A 204 -22.51 -0.93 -1.53
CA PHE A 204 -21.30 -0.13 -1.30
C PHE A 204 -20.03 -0.97 -1.41
N VAL A 205 -18.90 -0.30 -1.55
CA VAL A 205 -17.59 -0.94 -1.72
C VAL A 205 -16.73 -0.69 -0.49
N VAL A 206 -16.30 -1.78 0.15
CA VAL A 206 -15.33 -1.74 1.26
C VAL A 206 -13.93 -2.00 0.69
N PHE A 207 -12.99 -1.11 0.99
CA PHE A 207 -11.59 -1.22 0.58
C PHE A 207 -10.79 -1.80 1.73
N GLN A 208 -10.08 -2.90 1.47
CA GLN A 208 -9.24 -3.57 2.45
C GLN A 208 -7.83 -3.72 1.89
N GLY A 209 -6.80 -3.21 2.58
CA GLY A 209 -5.42 -3.32 2.10
C GLY A 209 -4.43 -3.48 3.23
N VAL A 210 -4.48 -2.59 4.23
CA VAL A 210 -3.72 -2.72 5.47
C VAL A 210 -4.62 -3.23 6.59
N SER A 211 -5.86 -2.71 6.65
CA SER A 211 -6.87 -3.15 7.60
C SER A 211 -8.01 -3.88 6.89
N SER A 212 -8.91 -4.48 7.67
CA SER A 212 -10.16 -5.06 7.19
C SER A 212 -11.16 -4.00 6.69
N SER A 213 -10.90 -2.70 6.87
CA SER A 213 -11.66 -1.61 6.26
C SER A 213 -10.89 -0.30 6.30
N ASP A 214 -10.13 -0.01 5.24
CA ASP A 214 -9.36 1.23 5.08
C ASP A 214 -10.21 2.38 4.51
N ALA A 215 -11.25 2.05 3.73
CA ALA A 215 -12.26 3.01 3.29
C ALA A 215 -13.57 2.32 2.93
N VAL A 216 -14.65 3.11 2.88
CA VAL A 216 -15.94 2.68 2.35
C VAL A 216 -16.44 3.72 1.36
N LEU A 217 -16.73 3.29 0.14
CA LEU A 217 -17.44 4.10 -0.83
C LEU A 217 -18.92 3.73 -0.82
N LEU A 218 -19.76 4.73 -0.61
CA LEU A 218 -21.22 4.65 -0.59
C LEU A 218 -21.78 5.44 -1.78
N PRO A 219 -21.84 4.87 -3.00
CA PRO A 219 -22.19 5.65 -4.17
C PRO A 219 -23.62 6.17 -4.12
N GLY A 220 -24.55 5.40 -3.54
CA GLY A 220 -25.95 5.84 -3.34
C GLY A 220 -26.12 7.05 -2.42
N LEU A 221 -25.11 7.37 -1.59
CA LEU A 221 -25.06 8.57 -0.75
C LEU A 221 -24.05 9.61 -1.27
N ASN A 222 -23.43 9.34 -2.42
CA ASN A 222 -22.35 10.16 -2.97
C ASN A 222 -21.24 10.46 -1.94
N LEU A 223 -20.85 9.45 -1.16
CA LEU A 223 -19.98 9.59 0.01
C LEU A 223 -18.81 8.61 -0.04
N LEU A 224 -17.60 9.10 0.21
CA LEU A 224 -16.40 8.31 0.43
C LEU A 224 -15.91 8.52 1.87
N LEU A 225 -15.96 7.46 2.66
CA LEU A 225 -15.43 7.43 4.02
C LEU A 225 -13.99 6.92 3.97
N LEU A 226 -13.03 7.79 4.30
CA LEU A 226 -11.65 7.37 4.52
C LEU A 226 -11.47 7.04 6.01
N VAL A 227 -11.11 5.79 6.30
CA VAL A 227 -10.86 5.30 7.66
C VAL A 227 -9.37 5.41 7.98
N CYS A 228 -8.54 4.69 7.24
CA CYS A 228 -7.10 4.62 7.46
C CYS A 228 -6.35 4.22 6.18
N HIS A 229 -5.06 4.55 6.07
CA HIS A 229 -4.10 4.17 5.01
C HIS A 229 -4.41 4.55 3.55
N LEU A 230 -5.68 4.72 3.18
CA LEU A 230 -6.12 4.97 1.81
C LEU A 230 -6.34 6.47 1.56
N GLU A 231 -6.00 6.90 0.35
CA GLU A 231 -6.26 8.25 -0.14
C GLU A 231 -7.33 8.23 -1.23
N ALA A 232 -8.11 9.32 -1.34
CA ALA A 232 -9.18 9.43 -2.34
C ALA A 232 -8.69 9.22 -3.78
N GLY A 233 -7.46 9.66 -4.11
CA GLY A 233 -6.86 9.39 -5.42
C GLY A 233 -6.71 7.89 -5.72
N THR A 234 -6.35 7.09 -4.71
CA THR A 234 -6.21 5.63 -4.87
C THR A 234 -7.57 4.96 -5.07
N VAL A 235 -8.61 5.42 -4.38
CA VAL A 235 -10.00 4.98 -4.59
C VAL A 235 -10.43 5.22 -6.04
N ARG A 236 -10.12 6.40 -6.58
CA ARG A 236 -10.42 6.74 -7.98
C ARG A 236 -9.73 5.79 -8.95
N THR A 237 -8.44 5.53 -8.76
CA THR A 237 -7.71 4.57 -9.61
C THR A 237 -8.29 3.16 -9.49
N CYS A 238 -8.68 2.71 -8.30
CA CYS A 238 -9.28 1.39 -8.14
C CYS A 238 -10.62 1.28 -8.87
N LEU A 239 -11.45 2.32 -8.81
CA LEU A 239 -12.73 2.33 -9.52
C LEU A 239 -12.59 2.45 -11.04
N ALA A 240 -11.59 3.20 -11.52
CA ALA A 240 -11.21 3.21 -12.92
C ALA A 240 -11.02 1.77 -13.43
N ILE A 241 -10.25 0.98 -12.68
CA ILE A 241 -9.96 -0.41 -13.02
C ILE A 241 -11.23 -1.28 -12.88
N LEU A 242 -12.00 -1.13 -11.79
CA LEU A 242 -13.23 -1.91 -11.57
C LEU A 242 -14.32 -1.65 -12.61
N SER A 243 -14.39 -0.43 -13.14
CA SER A 243 -15.40 -0.06 -14.13
C SER A 243 -15.27 -0.84 -15.44
N ARG A 244 -14.10 -1.42 -15.71
CA ARG A 244 -13.83 -2.32 -16.83
C ARG A 244 -14.30 -3.75 -16.56
N THR A 245 -14.85 -4.01 -15.37
CA THR A 245 -15.30 -5.31 -14.89
C THR A 245 -16.73 -5.20 -14.33
N PRO A 246 -17.72 -4.89 -15.19
CA PRO A 246 -19.12 -4.67 -14.78
C PRO A 246 -19.70 -5.84 -13.96
N GLU A 247 -19.25 -7.06 -14.21
CA GLU A 247 -19.66 -8.27 -13.51
C GLU A 247 -19.43 -8.21 -12.01
N PHE A 248 -18.45 -7.42 -11.55
CA PHE A 248 -18.21 -7.19 -10.13
C PHE A 248 -19.32 -6.35 -9.47
N LEU A 249 -19.96 -5.44 -10.23
CA LEU A 249 -20.98 -4.52 -9.72
C LEU A 249 -22.40 -5.08 -9.80
N THR A 250 -22.63 -6.09 -10.64
CA THR A 250 -23.94 -6.70 -10.87
C THR A 250 -24.08 -8.18 -10.45
N PRO A 251 -23.40 -8.68 -9.38
CA PRO A 251 -23.60 -10.05 -8.95
C PRO A 251 -25.05 -10.28 -8.50
N SER A 252 -25.62 -11.40 -8.96
CA SER A 252 -27.00 -11.79 -8.68
C SER A 252 -27.15 -12.67 -7.44
N GLN A 253 -26.05 -13.26 -6.97
CA GLN A 253 -26.02 -14.16 -5.80
C GLN A 253 -24.98 -13.70 -4.78
N PRO A 254 -25.23 -13.91 -3.48
CA PRO A 254 -24.21 -13.68 -2.45
C PRO A 254 -22.99 -14.57 -2.68
N ALA A 255 -21.80 -14.00 -2.48
CA ALA A 255 -20.56 -14.76 -2.56
C ALA A 255 -20.36 -15.64 -1.31
N ARG A 256 -19.68 -16.77 -1.48
CA ARG A 256 -19.31 -17.67 -0.38
C ARG A 256 -17.91 -17.33 0.14
N PHE A 257 -17.65 -17.57 1.42
CA PHE A 257 -16.30 -17.35 1.95
C PHE A 257 -15.29 -18.29 1.26
N GLY A 258 -14.24 -17.71 0.69
CA GLY A 258 -13.17 -18.43 0.00
C GLY A 258 -11.86 -18.53 0.79
N GLY A 259 -11.64 -17.66 1.77
CA GLY A 259 -10.45 -17.66 2.61
C GLY A 259 -10.04 -16.27 3.08
N TYR A 260 -9.01 -16.23 3.92
CA TYR A 260 -8.41 -15.01 4.43
C TYR A 260 -7.24 -14.56 3.55
N LEU A 261 -7.12 -13.24 3.38
CA LEU A 261 -5.92 -12.60 2.88
C LEU A 261 -5.15 -12.03 4.07
N VAL A 262 -3.91 -12.49 4.24
CA VAL A 262 -3.02 -12.07 5.32
C VAL A 262 -1.66 -11.77 4.70
N GLY A 263 -1.20 -10.54 4.80
CA GLY A 263 0.05 -10.11 4.18
C GLY A 263 -0.02 -8.66 3.73
N HIS A 264 1.15 -8.07 3.51
CA HIS A 264 1.29 -6.75 2.93
C HIS A 264 2.72 -6.58 2.40
N SER A 265 2.91 -5.82 1.32
CA SER A 265 4.25 -5.56 0.74
C SER A 265 5.26 -4.87 1.68
N ARG A 266 4.79 -4.31 2.80
CA ARG A 266 5.61 -3.69 3.84
C ARG A 266 5.61 -4.60 5.08
N PRO A 267 6.79 -5.04 5.56
CA PRO A 267 6.89 -5.95 6.70
C PRO A 267 6.08 -5.50 7.91
N TYR A 268 6.16 -4.21 8.27
CA TYR A 268 5.41 -3.66 9.41
C TYR A 268 3.93 -4.03 9.37
N HIS A 269 3.27 -3.78 8.23
CA HIS A 269 1.84 -4.02 8.07
C HIS A 269 1.51 -5.51 7.97
N CYS A 270 2.44 -6.31 7.44
CA CYS A 270 2.30 -7.77 7.45
C CYS A 270 2.24 -8.31 8.89
N PHE A 271 3.13 -7.86 9.79
CA PHE A 271 3.21 -8.38 11.16
C PHE A 271 2.26 -7.69 12.14
N TYR A 272 2.27 -6.37 12.19
CA TYR A 272 1.57 -5.64 13.25
C TYR A 272 0.14 -5.25 12.91
N ASP A 273 -0.28 -5.36 11.64
CA ASP A 273 -1.69 -5.17 11.28
C ASP A 273 -2.30 -6.54 10.88
N GLY A 274 -1.72 -7.24 9.89
CA GLY A 274 -2.26 -8.51 9.38
C GLY A 274 -2.07 -9.73 10.28
N LEU A 275 -0.86 -10.00 10.75
CA LEU A 275 -0.57 -11.20 11.57
C LEU A 275 -1.23 -11.11 12.95
N LEU A 276 -1.25 -9.93 13.58
CA LEU A 276 -2.01 -9.73 14.82
C LEU A 276 -3.51 -9.94 14.62
N ALA A 277 -4.06 -9.48 13.49
CA ALA A 277 -5.45 -9.71 13.14
C ALA A 277 -5.77 -11.21 12.99
N LEU A 278 -4.89 -11.97 12.32
CA LEU A 278 -5.03 -13.43 12.23
C LEU A 278 -4.96 -14.09 13.62
N GLN A 279 -4.03 -13.64 14.48
CA GLN A 279 -3.92 -14.15 15.85
C GLN A 279 -5.18 -13.84 16.68
N ALA A 280 -5.72 -12.64 16.58
CA ALA A 280 -6.95 -12.26 17.27
C ALA A 280 -8.15 -13.12 16.84
N VAL A 281 -8.27 -13.39 15.54
CA VAL A 281 -9.29 -14.31 15.00
C VAL A 281 -9.10 -15.72 15.55
N ARG A 282 -7.85 -16.20 15.64
CA ARG A 282 -7.53 -17.50 16.24
C ARG A 282 -7.91 -17.58 17.72
N GLU A 283 -7.54 -16.58 18.52
CA GLU A 283 -7.84 -16.53 19.97
C GLU A 283 -9.33 -16.44 20.25
N ALA A 284 -10.10 -15.81 19.34
CA ALA A 284 -11.55 -15.79 19.41
C ALA A 284 -12.21 -17.13 19.04
N GLY A 285 -11.43 -18.15 18.61
CA GLY A 285 -11.96 -19.43 18.13
C GLY A 285 -12.56 -19.37 16.72
N GLU A 286 -12.29 -18.28 16.00
CA GLU A 286 -12.92 -17.98 14.71
C GLU A 286 -12.05 -18.39 13.53
N LEU A 287 -10.83 -18.89 13.73
CA LEU A 287 -10.01 -19.48 12.66
C LEU A 287 -10.26 -20.99 12.60
N LEU A 288 -11.07 -21.45 11.65
CA LEU A 288 -11.44 -22.86 11.53
C LEU A 288 -10.44 -23.63 10.65
N PRO A 289 -10.19 -24.92 10.91
CA PRO A 289 -9.20 -25.73 10.17
C PRO A 289 -9.39 -25.81 8.65
N ASP A 290 -10.61 -25.55 8.14
CA ASP A 290 -10.90 -25.57 6.71
C ASP A 290 -10.78 -24.18 6.05
N ASP A 291 -10.51 -23.13 6.83
CA ASP A 291 -10.34 -21.77 6.30
C ASP A 291 -9.03 -21.66 5.52
N ALA A 292 -9.12 -21.36 4.22
CA ALA A 292 -7.93 -21.14 3.41
C ALA A 292 -7.19 -19.85 3.81
N LEU A 293 -5.86 -19.90 3.79
CA LEU A 293 -4.98 -18.78 4.10
C LEU A 293 -4.16 -18.40 2.88
N PHE A 294 -4.34 -17.15 2.43
CA PHE A 294 -3.67 -16.61 1.25
C PHE A 294 -2.80 -15.40 1.59
N SER A 295 -1.71 -15.26 0.87
CA SER A 295 -1.04 -13.97 0.66
C SER A 295 -0.89 -13.72 -0.83
N LYS A 296 -0.83 -12.44 -1.22
CA LYS A 296 -0.33 -12.08 -2.54
C LYS A 296 1.15 -12.42 -2.66
N GLU A 297 1.59 -12.82 -3.84
CA GLU A 297 3.01 -12.94 -4.16
C GLU A 297 3.76 -11.65 -3.80
N GLY A 298 4.88 -11.80 -3.08
CA GLY A 298 5.68 -10.66 -2.61
C GLY A 298 5.17 -9.99 -1.33
N GLU A 299 4.12 -10.51 -0.68
CA GLU A 299 3.55 -9.93 0.54
C GLU A 299 3.65 -10.83 1.79
N ALA A 300 4.15 -12.06 1.61
CA ALA A 300 4.43 -13.01 2.68
C ALA A 300 5.90 -12.93 3.10
N PHE A 301 6.18 -12.62 4.37
CA PHE A 301 7.55 -12.63 4.93
C PHE A 301 7.87 -13.87 5.77
N VAL A 302 6.82 -14.62 6.14
CA VAL A 302 6.87 -15.90 6.86
C VAL A 302 5.81 -16.82 6.27
N ASP A 303 6.00 -18.12 6.45
CA ASP A 303 4.96 -19.11 6.18
C ASP A 303 4.00 -19.09 7.37
N LEU A 304 2.77 -18.63 7.16
CA LEU A 304 1.81 -18.44 8.25
C LEU A 304 1.46 -19.77 8.93
N GLY A 305 1.33 -20.85 8.16
CA GLY A 305 0.97 -22.16 8.67
C GLY A 305 2.07 -22.73 9.55
N ARG A 306 3.32 -22.68 9.09
CA ARG A 306 4.47 -23.17 9.85
C ARG A 306 4.80 -22.29 11.05
N CYS A 307 4.79 -20.96 10.86
CA CYS A 307 5.20 -20.01 11.88
C CYS A 307 4.22 -19.96 13.05
N LEU A 308 2.92 -20.04 12.78
CA LEU A 308 1.88 -20.01 13.80
C LEU A 308 1.38 -21.42 14.18
N GLU A 309 1.96 -22.48 13.62
CA GLU A 309 1.55 -23.88 13.85
C GLU A 309 0.06 -24.11 13.54
N LEU A 310 -0.40 -23.54 12.42
CA LEU A 310 -1.77 -23.68 11.94
C LEU A 310 -1.94 -24.98 11.14
N ALA A 311 -3.12 -25.57 11.22
CA ALA A 311 -3.45 -26.77 10.45
C ALA A 311 -3.52 -26.48 8.94
N GLN A 312 -3.86 -25.24 8.58
CA GLN A 312 -4.13 -24.84 7.20
C GLN A 312 -2.83 -24.50 6.47
N PRO A 313 -2.66 -24.96 5.21
CA PRO A 313 -1.52 -24.57 4.41
C PRO A 313 -1.62 -23.10 4.02
N HIS A 314 -0.49 -22.39 4.12
CA HIS A 314 -0.37 -21.03 3.62
C HIS A 314 -0.08 -21.04 2.12
N GLN A 315 -0.93 -20.35 1.35
CA GLN A 315 -0.83 -20.26 -0.11
C GLN A 315 -0.39 -18.85 -0.54
N GLN A 316 0.62 -18.76 -1.39
CA GLN A 316 1.04 -17.51 -2.02
C GLN A 316 0.62 -17.53 -3.48
N LEU A 317 -0.27 -16.60 -3.87
CA LEU A 317 -0.86 -16.56 -5.20
C LEU A 317 -0.76 -15.16 -5.81
N SER A 318 -0.67 -15.08 -7.13
CA SER A 318 -0.71 -13.81 -7.84
C SER A 318 -2.10 -13.16 -7.74
N GLN A 319 -2.17 -11.85 -7.95
CA GLN A 319 -3.44 -11.12 -7.99
C GLN A 319 -4.40 -11.70 -9.05
N GLU A 320 -3.87 -12.08 -10.21
CA GLU A 320 -4.63 -12.68 -11.31
C GLU A 320 -5.20 -14.04 -10.91
N ALA A 321 -4.40 -14.90 -10.28
CA ALA A 321 -4.84 -16.22 -9.83
C ALA A 321 -5.94 -16.11 -8.77
N LEU A 322 -5.78 -15.23 -7.78
CA LEU A 322 -6.79 -14.99 -6.75
C LEU A 322 -8.10 -14.45 -7.34
N ASN A 323 -8.02 -13.48 -8.24
CA ASN A 323 -9.20 -12.94 -8.94
C ASN A 323 -9.89 -14.00 -9.82
N GLY A 324 -9.12 -14.83 -10.52
CA GLY A 324 -9.65 -15.94 -11.31
C GLY A 324 -10.39 -16.95 -10.43
N GLN A 325 -9.81 -17.28 -9.27
CA GLN A 325 -10.42 -18.21 -8.31
C GLN A 325 -11.71 -17.65 -7.70
N THR A 326 -11.74 -16.38 -7.28
CA THR A 326 -12.96 -15.77 -6.72
C THR A 326 -14.08 -15.66 -7.74
N ALA A 327 -13.75 -15.25 -8.97
CA ALA A 327 -14.72 -15.16 -10.06
C ALA A 327 -15.27 -16.54 -10.46
N ALA A 328 -14.41 -17.53 -10.65
CA ALA A 328 -14.83 -18.87 -11.09
C ALA A 328 -15.71 -19.60 -10.06
N ASN A 329 -15.47 -19.39 -8.77
CA ASN A 329 -16.15 -20.13 -7.70
C ASN A 329 -17.28 -19.34 -7.03
N GLY A 330 -17.49 -18.07 -7.42
CA GLY A 330 -18.43 -17.19 -6.72
C GLY A 330 -18.07 -17.01 -5.24
N THR A 331 -16.77 -16.95 -4.94
CA THR A 331 -16.26 -16.80 -3.57
C THR A 331 -15.73 -15.40 -3.34
N TYR A 332 -15.61 -15.01 -2.07
CA TYR A 332 -14.95 -13.79 -1.66
C TYR A 332 -13.79 -14.07 -0.71
N LEU A 333 -12.80 -13.18 -0.72
CA LEU A 333 -11.67 -13.19 0.21
C LEU A 333 -11.83 -12.08 1.24
N LEU A 334 -11.41 -12.33 2.49
CA LEU A 334 -11.43 -11.32 3.55
C LEU A 334 -10.00 -10.93 3.94
N GLN A 335 -9.60 -9.68 3.69
CA GLN A 335 -8.33 -9.18 4.19
C GLN A 335 -8.41 -8.95 5.70
N LEU A 336 -7.47 -9.53 6.43
CA LEU A 336 -7.32 -9.33 7.86
C LEU A 336 -6.34 -8.19 8.14
N GLY A 337 -6.76 -7.27 9.01
CA GLY A 337 -5.89 -6.26 9.57
C GLY A 337 -6.64 -5.26 10.43
N PHE A 338 -5.98 -4.70 11.42
CA PHE A 338 -6.47 -3.53 12.17
C PHE A 338 -5.30 -2.57 12.37
N TRP A 339 -5.57 -1.29 12.67
CA TRP A 339 -4.54 -0.26 12.69
C TRP A 339 -3.81 -0.24 14.04
N PHE A 340 -2.80 -1.10 14.21
CA PHE A 340 -2.12 -1.28 15.49
C PHE A 340 -1.43 0.00 15.99
N HIS A 341 -0.87 0.81 15.09
CA HIS A 341 -0.08 1.97 15.49
C HIS A 341 -0.85 2.99 16.34
N THR A 342 -2.14 3.21 16.06
CA THR A 342 -2.96 4.19 16.79
C THR A 342 -3.42 3.70 18.16
N ARG A 343 -3.23 2.41 18.44
CA ARG A 343 -3.64 1.76 19.69
C ARG A 343 -2.49 0.97 20.33
N ALA A 344 -1.25 1.27 19.96
CA ALA A 344 -0.08 0.57 20.48
C ALA A 344 0.13 0.76 22.00
N GLU A 345 -0.65 1.64 22.65
CA GLU A 345 -0.68 1.82 24.11
C GLU A 345 -1.68 0.91 24.82
N ASP A 346 -2.60 0.27 24.08
CA ASP A 346 -3.56 -0.68 24.63
C ASP A 346 -2.84 -1.92 25.17
N PRO A 347 -2.95 -2.23 26.47
CA PRO A 347 -2.32 -3.40 27.07
C PRO A 347 -2.71 -4.73 26.42
N ALA A 348 -3.96 -4.88 25.96
CA ALA A 348 -4.42 -6.10 25.32
C ALA A 348 -3.74 -6.30 23.96
N LEU A 349 -3.63 -5.23 23.16
CA LEU A 349 -2.92 -5.28 21.88
C LEU A 349 -1.42 -5.48 22.04
N ARG A 350 -0.82 -4.95 23.11
CA ARG A 350 0.59 -5.24 23.44
C ARG A 350 0.79 -6.71 23.79
N ALA A 351 -0.07 -7.28 24.62
CA ALA A 351 0.00 -8.71 24.96
C ALA A 351 -0.15 -9.60 23.71
N LEU A 352 -1.07 -9.23 22.81
CA LEU A 352 -1.25 -9.90 21.52
C LEU A 352 0.02 -9.81 20.65
N ALA A 353 0.62 -8.62 20.56
CA ALA A 353 1.87 -8.40 19.83
C ALA A 353 3.03 -9.20 20.43
N ASP A 354 3.18 -9.21 21.76
CA ASP A 354 4.21 -9.96 22.47
C ASP A 354 4.07 -11.48 22.25
N ALA A 355 2.83 -11.99 22.19
CA ALA A 355 2.55 -13.39 21.89
C ALA A 355 2.96 -13.76 20.46
N VAL A 356 2.61 -12.94 19.48
CA VAL A 356 3.00 -13.14 18.07
C VAL A 356 4.51 -13.02 17.89
N ASP A 357 5.15 -12.03 18.52
CA ASP A 357 6.61 -11.87 18.51
C ASP A 357 7.31 -13.06 19.20
N GLY A 358 6.70 -13.64 20.25
CA GLY A 358 7.11 -14.92 20.83
C GLY A 358 7.13 -16.06 19.80
N GLN A 359 6.04 -16.24 19.07
CA GLN A 359 5.91 -17.30 18.06
C GLN A 359 6.90 -17.10 16.90
N LEU A 360 7.11 -15.86 16.45
CA LEU A 360 8.12 -15.54 15.44
C LEU A 360 9.54 -15.90 15.91
N ARG A 361 9.87 -15.62 17.17
CA ARG A 361 11.16 -15.99 17.77
C ARG A 361 11.34 -17.50 17.86
N ASP A 362 10.29 -18.23 18.24
CA ASP A 362 10.34 -19.69 18.34
C ASP A 362 10.45 -20.35 16.96
N ALA A 363 9.70 -19.88 15.96
CA ALA A 363 9.85 -20.30 14.58
C ALA A 363 11.27 -20.03 14.07
N ALA A 364 11.82 -18.84 14.32
CA ALA A 364 13.20 -18.50 13.94
C ALA A 364 14.25 -19.42 14.57
N ARG A 365 14.07 -19.84 15.83
CA ARG A 365 14.97 -20.80 16.49
C ARG A 365 14.93 -22.19 15.85
N ARG A 366 13.73 -22.64 15.46
CA ARG A 366 13.54 -23.98 14.86
C ARG A 366 13.96 -24.05 13.39
N GLU A 367 13.75 -22.97 12.65
CA GLU A 367 13.80 -23.00 11.18
C GLU A 367 15.04 -22.34 10.58
N SER A 368 15.87 -21.67 11.39
CA SER A 368 17.06 -20.99 10.86
C SER A 368 18.10 -21.97 10.30
N GLN A 369 18.36 -21.83 9.01
CA GLN A 369 19.41 -22.54 8.30
C GLN A 369 20.79 -22.08 8.75
N LEU A 370 20.98 -20.78 9.04
CA LEU A 370 22.25 -20.26 9.54
C LEU A 370 22.65 -20.91 10.86
N ALA A 371 21.69 -21.05 11.79
CA ALA A 371 21.94 -21.73 13.06
C ALA A 371 22.23 -23.23 12.83
N ALA A 372 21.46 -23.90 11.96
CA ALA A 372 21.61 -25.33 11.70
C ALA A 372 23.00 -25.72 11.15
N ILE A 373 23.64 -24.83 10.37
CA ILE A 373 24.98 -25.07 9.80
C ILE A 373 26.13 -24.50 10.66
N GLY A 374 25.84 -23.97 11.86
CA GLY A 374 26.85 -23.38 12.74
C GLY A 374 27.43 -22.04 12.24
N ALA A 375 26.78 -21.38 11.28
CA ALA A 375 27.28 -20.13 10.69
C ALA A 375 27.35 -18.95 11.68
N LEU A 376 26.67 -19.08 12.84
CA LEU A 376 26.60 -18.04 13.86
C LEU A 376 27.65 -18.20 14.97
N GLU A 377 28.30 -19.36 15.11
CA GLU A 377 29.14 -19.70 16.28
C GLU A 377 30.25 -18.67 16.54
N GLN A 378 30.98 -18.26 15.49
CA GLN A 378 32.07 -17.30 15.63
C GLN A 378 31.57 -15.89 15.95
N LEU A 379 30.39 -15.52 15.42
CA LEU A 379 29.80 -14.20 15.64
C LEU A 379 29.21 -14.09 17.04
N GLU A 380 28.54 -15.14 17.53
CA GLU A 380 27.95 -15.21 18.87
C GLU A 380 29.02 -15.30 19.97
N ALA A 381 30.27 -15.67 19.62
CA ALA A 381 31.42 -15.59 20.54
C ALA A 381 31.97 -14.16 20.71
N CYS A 382 31.52 -13.19 19.90
CA CYS A 382 31.94 -11.80 20.01
C CYS A 382 31.15 -11.07 21.10
N THR A 383 31.80 -10.11 21.77
CA THR A 383 31.16 -9.29 22.80
C THR A 383 31.71 -7.84 22.80
N PRO A 384 30.84 -6.82 22.66
CA PRO A 384 29.43 -6.94 22.31
C PRO A 384 29.24 -7.35 20.84
N LEU A 385 28.11 -7.96 20.52
CA LEU A 385 27.63 -8.20 19.16
C LEU A 385 26.58 -7.13 18.79
N ILE A 386 26.92 -6.26 17.84
CA ILE A 386 26.11 -5.10 17.49
C ILE A 386 25.42 -5.29 16.14
N TRP A 387 24.11 -5.07 16.10
CA TRP A 387 23.33 -5.00 14.86
C TRP A 387 23.38 -3.59 14.26
N VAL A 388 23.71 -3.49 12.98
CA VAL A 388 23.76 -2.23 12.23
C VAL A 388 22.83 -2.33 11.03
N GLY A 389 21.71 -1.61 11.08
CA GLY A 389 20.75 -1.52 9.99
C GLY A 389 21.23 -0.56 8.90
N ILE A 390 21.31 -1.05 7.66
CA ILE A 390 21.74 -0.29 6.49
C ILE A 390 20.59 -0.15 5.50
N THR A 391 20.48 1.01 4.86
CA THR A 391 19.56 1.22 3.74
C THR A 391 20.22 2.00 2.60
N GLY A 392 20.18 1.44 1.40
CA GLY A 392 20.56 2.08 0.14
C GLY A 392 19.43 2.91 -0.48
N GLN A 393 18.29 3.03 0.19
CA GLN A 393 17.08 3.72 -0.30
C GLN A 393 16.82 5.04 0.46
N LYS A 394 15.56 5.53 0.36
CA LYS A 394 15.02 6.64 1.13
C LYS A 394 15.20 6.40 2.64
N ARG A 395 15.32 7.50 3.41
CA ARG A 395 15.51 7.50 4.87
C ARG A 395 16.85 6.91 5.35
N SER A 396 17.84 6.86 4.47
CA SER A 396 19.23 6.62 4.84
C SER A 396 19.75 7.77 5.71
N TRP A 397 20.63 7.44 6.66
CA TRP A 397 21.46 8.44 7.31
C TRP A 397 22.40 9.04 6.26
N VAL A 398 22.46 10.37 6.17
CA VAL A 398 23.26 11.09 5.15
C VAL A 398 24.73 10.64 5.17
N GLU A 399 25.34 10.60 6.36
CA GLU A 399 26.72 10.15 6.56
C GLU A 399 26.80 8.65 6.89
N GLN A 400 25.85 7.82 6.44
CA GLN A 400 25.76 6.41 6.84
C GLN A 400 27.08 5.63 6.65
N VAL A 401 27.88 5.92 5.62
CA VAL A 401 29.16 5.21 5.41
C VAL A 401 30.21 5.70 6.40
N GLU A 402 30.46 7.01 6.44
CA GLU A 402 31.42 7.70 7.28
C GLU A 402 31.12 7.47 8.77
N GLY A 403 29.90 7.78 9.18
CA GLY A 403 29.42 7.75 10.56
C GLY A 403 29.37 6.35 11.13
N THR A 404 28.91 5.35 10.36
CA THR A 404 28.93 3.95 10.80
C THR A 404 30.37 3.45 10.98
N ALA A 405 31.27 3.73 10.03
CA ALA A 405 32.67 3.32 10.16
C ALA A 405 33.35 3.97 11.37
N ALA A 406 33.13 5.27 11.59
CA ALA A 406 33.65 6.00 12.75
C ALA A 406 33.13 5.40 14.07
N LEU A 407 31.82 5.14 14.15
CA LEU A 407 31.18 4.51 15.31
C LEU A 407 31.79 3.13 15.60
N LEU A 408 31.88 2.26 14.60
CA LEU A 408 32.40 0.90 14.78
C LEU A 408 33.88 0.89 15.15
N ASN A 409 34.68 1.78 14.57
CA ASN A 409 36.09 1.94 14.94
C ASN A 409 36.24 2.41 16.40
N ALA A 410 35.43 3.38 16.83
CA ALA A 410 35.43 3.86 18.22
C ALA A 410 34.97 2.77 19.20
N LEU A 411 33.92 2.01 18.86
CA LEU A 411 33.47 0.87 19.66
C LEU A 411 34.53 -0.21 19.75
N HIS A 412 35.23 -0.54 18.66
CA HIS A 412 36.27 -1.55 18.66
C HIS A 412 37.46 -1.19 19.55
N GLN A 413 37.83 0.10 19.62
CA GLN A 413 38.90 0.56 20.54
C GLN A 413 38.56 0.26 22.00
N ARG A 414 37.27 0.34 22.37
CA ARG A 414 36.79 0.04 23.72
C ARG A 414 36.48 -1.45 23.93
N TYR A 415 36.06 -2.14 22.87
CA TYR A 415 35.67 -3.55 22.89
C TYR A 415 36.45 -4.32 21.80
N PRO A 416 37.66 -4.82 22.11
CA PRO A 416 38.50 -5.52 21.12
C PRO A 416 37.89 -6.81 20.57
N HIS A 417 36.86 -7.35 21.23
CA HIS A 417 36.08 -8.52 20.80
C HIS A 417 34.73 -8.16 20.16
N LEU A 418 34.55 -6.90 19.73
CA LEU A 418 33.36 -6.43 19.02
C LEU A 418 33.02 -7.33 17.81
N GLY A 419 31.77 -7.78 17.77
CA GLY A 419 31.12 -8.37 16.61
C GLY A 419 30.13 -7.39 15.99
N VAL A 420 29.93 -7.49 14.67
CA VAL A 420 29.04 -6.61 13.91
C VAL A 420 28.19 -7.43 12.95
N ILE A 421 26.87 -7.22 12.99
CA ILE A 421 25.93 -7.76 12.01
C ILE A 421 25.40 -6.59 11.17
N PHE A 422 25.65 -6.61 9.86
CA PHE A 422 25.03 -5.68 8.94
C PHE A 422 23.72 -6.24 8.40
N ASP A 423 22.63 -5.53 8.67
CA ASP A 423 21.30 -5.80 8.15
C ASP A 423 20.94 -4.82 7.02
N GLY A 424 19.94 -5.19 6.23
CA GLY A 424 19.36 -4.33 5.20
C GLY A 424 18.01 -4.87 4.74
N TRP A 425 17.77 -4.89 3.43
CA TRP A 425 16.53 -5.32 2.81
C TRP A 425 16.08 -6.69 3.32
N THR A 426 14.81 -6.82 3.70
CA THR A 426 14.18 -8.10 4.04
C THR A 426 13.25 -8.47 2.89
N PRO A 427 13.58 -9.48 2.07
CA PRO A 427 12.69 -9.92 1.00
C PRO A 427 11.50 -10.71 1.57
N PRO A 428 10.35 -10.69 0.88
CA PRO A 428 9.30 -11.70 1.08
C PRO A 428 9.81 -13.09 0.66
N LEU A 429 9.10 -14.15 1.06
CA LEU A 429 9.41 -15.54 0.73
C LEU A 429 9.56 -15.74 -0.78
N ALA A 430 8.60 -15.23 -1.55
CA ALA A 430 8.68 -15.17 -3.01
C ALA A 430 9.46 -13.91 -3.45
N SER A 431 10.78 -14.03 -3.59
CA SER A 431 11.64 -12.90 -3.96
C SER A 431 11.72 -12.67 -5.49
N SER A 432 11.22 -11.51 -5.92
CA SER A 432 11.41 -10.96 -7.28
C SER A 432 12.80 -10.34 -7.51
N ASP A 433 13.08 -9.95 -8.77
CA ASP A 433 14.31 -9.20 -9.13
C ASP A 433 14.41 -7.84 -8.44
N TYR A 434 13.27 -7.21 -8.12
CA TYR A 434 13.24 -5.97 -7.37
C TYR A 434 13.93 -6.14 -6.00
N HIS A 435 13.53 -7.15 -5.23
CA HIS A 435 14.11 -7.40 -3.90
C HIS A 435 15.60 -7.76 -3.98
N ARG A 436 16.03 -8.49 -5.02
CA ARG A 436 17.45 -8.76 -5.27
C ARG A 436 18.25 -7.48 -5.54
N ARG A 437 17.69 -6.53 -6.30
CA ARG A 437 18.33 -5.23 -6.55
C ARG A 437 18.48 -4.42 -5.27
N GLU A 438 17.45 -4.39 -4.44
CA GLU A 438 17.49 -3.65 -3.17
C GLU A 438 18.52 -4.24 -2.20
N ALA A 439 18.57 -5.56 -2.04
CA ALA A 439 19.62 -6.19 -1.24
C ALA A 439 21.04 -5.87 -1.75
N ARG A 440 21.25 -5.78 -3.07
CA ARG A 440 22.54 -5.36 -3.66
C ARG A 440 22.84 -3.88 -3.42
N ASN A 441 21.82 -3.02 -3.31
CA ASN A 441 22.02 -1.61 -2.95
C ASN A 441 22.60 -1.49 -1.55
N ASP A 442 22.07 -2.27 -0.61
CA ASP A 442 22.56 -2.30 0.77
C ASP A 442 23.97 -2.90 0.85
N ASP A 443 24.24 -4.01 0.14
CA ASP A 443 25.58 -4.62 0.07
C ASP A 443 26.63 -3.62 -0.45
N ARG A 444 26.29 -2.77 -1.42
CA ARG A 444 27.19 -1.70 -1.89
C ARG A 444 27.50 -0.66 -0.81
N VAL A 445 26.56 -0.35 0.09
CA VAL A 445 26.81 0.54 1.23
C VAL A 445 27.68 -0.18 2.26
N ILE A 446 27.36 -1.42 2.60
CA ILE A 446 28.09 -2.25 3.56
C ILE A 446 29.56 -2.39 3.13
N ARG A 447 29.83 -2.74 1.87
CA ARG A 447 31.20 -2.84 1.36
C ARG A 447 31.99 -1.54 1.48
N ARG A 448 31.34 -0.38 1.36
CA ARG A 448 32.01 0.93 1.56
C ARG A 448 32.35 1.18 3.02
N ILE A 449 31.51 0.75 3.95
CA ILE A 449 31.79 0.78 5.40
C ILE A 449 32.96 -0.15 5.73
N LEU A 450 32.93 -1.40 5.26
CA LEU A 450 33.98 -2.40 5.54
C LEU A 450 35.37 -1.94 5.12
N LYS A 451 35.49 -1.22 4.00
CA LYS A 451 36.76 -0.63 3.52
C LYS A 451 37.33 0.44 4.44
N ARG A 452 36.54 0.97 5.38
CA ARG A 452 36.92 2.03 6.32
C ARG A 452 37.08 1.54 7.76
N LEU A 453 36.95 0.24 8.00
CA LEU A 453 37.17 -0.35 9.31
C LEU A 453 38.66 -0.58 9.54
N ASN A 454 39.13 -0.22 10.74
CA ASN A 454 40.54 -0.30 11.12
C ASN A 454 40.87 -1.57 11.89
N PHE A 455 39.98 -2.57 11.85
CA PHE A 455 40.11 -3.84 12.56
C PHE A 455 39.81 -5.04 11.66
N LYS A 456 40.28 -6.22 12.07
CA LYS A 456 40.08 -7.46 11.31
C LYS A 456 38.60 -7.86 11.32
N THR A 457 38.02 -8.04 10.15
CA THR A 457 36.59 -8.36 9.98
C THR A 457 36.30 -9.87 9.97
N ARG A 458 37.29 -10.71 9.66
CA ARG A 458 37.13 -12.17 9.58
C ARG A 458 36.65 -12.73 10.92
N GLY A 459 35.53 -13.46 10.89
CA GLY A 459 34.91 -14.07 12.08
C GLY A 459 34.20 -13.08 13.01
N ARG A 460 34.18 -11.78 12.68
CA ARG A 460 33.59 -10.72 13.52
C ARG A 460 32.48 -9.95 12.82
N VAL A 461 32.37 -10.09 11.50
CA VAL A 461 31.38 -9.38 10.69
C VAL A 461 30.49 -10.39 9.99
N GLY A 462 29.18 -10.27 10.21
CA GLY A 462 28.14 -10.96 9.46
C GLY A 462 27.37 -9.98 8.58
N VAL A 463 26.93 -10.42 7.41
CA VAL A 463 26.04 -9.65 6.52
C VAL A 463 24.78 -10.48 6.28
N ILE A 464 23.64 -9.96 6.71
CA ILE A 464 22.33 -10.62 6.62
C ILE A 464 21.35 -9.85 5.73
N ALA A 465 21.82 -8.80 5.05
CA ALA A 465 21.03 -8.09 4.05
C ALA A 465 20.57 -9.05 2.93
N GLY A 466 19.28 -9.03 2.62
CA GLY A 466 18.67 -9.94 1.64
C GLY A 466 18.29 -11.32 2.19
N LEU A 467 18.51 -11.62 3.47
CA LEU A 467 18.05 -12.88 4.07
C LEU A 467 16.57 -12.83 4.47
N PRO A 468 15.84 -13.96 4.45
CA PRO A 468 14.46 -14.05 4.94
C PRO A 468 14.31 -13.61 6.40
N LEU A 469 13.10 -13.20 6.77
CA LEU A 469 12.82 -12.65 8.10
C LEU A 469 13.26 -13.58 9.25
N LEU A 470 12.93 -14.87 9.18
CA LEU A 470 13.23 -15.79 10.28
C LEU A 470 14.74 -15.93 10.53
N GLU A 471 15.58 -15.88 9.48
CA GLU A 471 17.04 -15.84 9.65
C GLU A 471 17.48 -14.57 10.39
N LYS A 472 16.90 -13.44 10.01
CA LYS A 472 17.18 -12.14 10.63
C LYS A 472 16.76 -12.10 12.09
N VAL A 473 15.58 -12.62 12.41
CA VAL A 473 15.10 -12.76 13.79
C VAL A 473 16.04 -13.67 14.58
N ARG A 474 16.45 -14.82 14.01
CA ARG A 474 17.40 -15.71 14.70
C ARG A 474 18.72 -15.00 15.02
N VAL A 475 19.27 -14.24 14.10
CA VAL A 475 20.50 -13.47 14.34
C VAL A 475 20.25 -12.35 15.36
N GLY A 476 19.11 -11.66 15.29
CA GLY A 476 18.70 -10.61 16.23
C GLY A 476 18.50 -11.12 17.67
N LEU A 477 18.22 -12.41 17.83
CA LEU A 477 18.19 -13.05 19.14
C LEU A 477 19.59 -13.25 19.76
N GLY A 478 20.67 -13.11 19.00
CA GLY A 478 22.04 -13.20 19.52
C GLY A 478 22.71 -11.84 19.80
N VAL A 479 22.14 -10.73 19.32
CA VAL A 479 22.80 -9.41 19.43
C VAL A 479 22.56 -8.75 20.80
N ASP A 480 23.53 -7.95 21.23
CA ASP A 480 23.48 -7.22 22.51
C ASP A 480 22.78 -5.87 22.38
N ALA A 481 23.01 -5.17 21.27
CA ALA A 481 22.38 -3.89 20.98
C ALA A 481 22.29 -3.62 19.47
N PHE A 482 21.51 -2.61 19.08
CA PHE A 482 21.37 -2.21 17.67
C PHE A 482 21.57 -0.70 17.43
N VAL A 483 21.94 -0.38 16.20
CA VAL A 483 21.83 0.95 15.59
C VAL A 483 21.19 0.80 14.22
N ALA A 484 20.02 1.40 14.00
CA ALA A 484 19.27 1.23 12.74
C ALA A 484 18.33 2.41 12.47
N ASN A 485 17.79 2.49 11.26
CA ASN A 485 16.73 3.46 10.98
C ASN A 485 15.42 3.07 11.71
N TYR A 486 14.72 4.08 12.22
CA TYR A 486 13.41 3.92 12.83
C TYR A 486 12.40 3.38 11.80
N THR A 487 11.34 2.70 12.26
CA THR A 487 10.32 1.98 11.47
C THR A 487 10.77 0.59 10.96
N THR A 488 10.63 0.30 9.67
CA THR A 488 10.82 -1.04 9.10
C THR A 488 12.24 -1.58 9.30
N GLY A 489 13.27 -0.73 9.28
CA GLY A 489 14.66 -1.17 9.40
C GLY A 489 15.09 -1.60 10.80
N SER A 490 14.32 -1.23 11.83
CA SER A 490 14.52 -1.69 13.21
C SER A 490 13.49 -2.73 13.64
N LEU A 491 12.54 -3.09 12.77
CA LEU A 491 11.42 -3.98 13.09
C LEU A 491 11.89 -5.31 13.72
N ASN A 492 12.82 -5.97 13.04
CA ASN A 492 13.29 -7.31 13.42
C ASN A 492 13.99 -7.28 14.78
N VAL A 493 14.90 -6.32 14.98
CA VAL A 493 15.80 -6.29 16.14
C VAL A 493 15.20 -5.57 17.34
N ALA A 494 14.53 -4.44 17.13
CA ALA A 494 14.00 -3.60 18.19
C ALA A 494 12.64 -4.09 18.68
N ARG A 495 11.77 -4.57 17.78
CA ARG A 495 10.44 -5.06 18.16
C ARG A 495 10.43 -6.56 18.40
N ILE A 496 10.54 -7.36 17.33
CA ILE A 496 10.41 -8.82 17.43
C ILE A 496 11.45 -9.41 18.40
N CYS A 497 12.71 -8.98 18.34
CA CYS A 497 13.76 -9.46 19.23
C CYS A 497 13.86 -8.68 20.57
N ALA A 498 13.13 -7.58 20.72
CA ALA A 498 13.16 -6.70 21.90
C ALA A 498 14.57 -6.30 22.38
N ARG A 499 15.49 -6.02 21.44
CA ARG A 499 16.88 -5.64 21.77
C ARG A 499 16.98 -4.14 22.06
N PRO A 500 17.81 -3.72 23.03
CA PRO A 500 18.05 -2.31 23.27
C PRO A 500 18.88 -1.70 22.13
N GLY A 501 18.75 -0.40 21.88
CA GLY A 501 19.55 0.25 20.85
C GLY A 501 19.15 1.68 20.54
N VAL A 502 19.75 2.21 19.49
CA VAL A 502 19.53 3.57 19.01
C VAL A 502 18.89 3.52 17.62
N ALA A 503 17.72 4.13 17.51
CA ALA A 503 17.07 4.32 16.21
C ALA A 503 17.29 5.75 15.71
N HIS A 504 17.65 5.91 14.44
CA HIS A 504 17.74 7.23 13.80
C HIS A 504 16.59 7.45 12.81
N MET A 505 16.13 8.69 12.68
CA MET A 505 15.07 9.08 11.76
C MET A 505 15.42 10.41 11.11
N GLY A 506 15.22 10.54 9.80
CA GLY A 506 15.34 11.83 9.13
C GLY A 506 14.29 12.82 9.67
N GLN A 507 14.65 14.10 9.78
CA GLN A 507 13.68 15.16 10.04
C GLN A 507 12.70 15.21 8.87
N ARG A 508 11.39 15.22 9.17
CA ARG A 508 10.33 15.28 8.16
C ARG A 508 10.15 16.68 7.64
#